data_AF-A0A663LKH4-F1
#
_entry.id   AF-A0A663LKH4-F1
#
_cell.length_a   1.000
_cell.length_b   1.000
_cell.length_c   1.000
_cell.angle_alpha   90.00
_cell.angle_beta   90.00
_cell.angle_gamma   90.00
#
_symmetry.space_group_name_H-M   'P 1'
#
loop_
_entity.id
_entity.type
_entity.pdbx_description
1 polymer ?
#
loop_
_entity_poly.entity_id
_entity_poly.type
_entity_poly.pdbx_seq_one_letter_code
_entity_poly.pdbx_strand_id
1 'polypeptide(L)'
;MAIPVLWEFLKKYPSPEIARDADWKEMSELLKPLGLYELRAKTIIKFSGEYLGKCWRYPIELHGIGKYGNDSYRIFCVNEWKEVQPQDHKLSVYHTWLWENRQRLKLE
;
A
#
# COMPACT_ATOMS: atom_id res chain seq x y z
N MET A 1 -0.76 -16.41 4.03
CA MET A 1 0.34 -15.41 3.90
C MET A 1 0.11 -14.61 2.63
N ALA A 2 0.18 -13.28 2.66
CA ALA A 2 -0.26 -12.43 1.53
C ALA A 2 0.80 -12.23 0.43
N ILE A 3 2.09 -12.24 0.77
CA ILE A 3 3.19 -11.89 -0.15
C ILE A 3 3.24 -12.78 -1.41
N PRO A 4 3.10 -14.12 -1.34
CA PRO A 4 3.11 -14.94 -2.57
C PRO A 4 2.02 -14.56 -3.58
N VAL A 5 0.80 -14.27 -3.09
CA VAL A 5 -0.31 -13.83 -3.95
C VAL A 5 -0.11 -12.42 -4.47
N LEU A 6 0.58 -11.54 -3.71
CA LEU A 6 0.97 -10.22 -4.20
C LEU A 6 1.85 -10.30 -5.45
N TRP A 7 2.78 -11.25 -5.53
CA TRP A 7 3.63 -11.41 -6.71
C TRP A 7 2.85 -11.85 -7.95
N GLU A 8 1.94 -12.81 -7.80
CA GLU A 8 1.04 -13.21 -8.89
C GLU A 8 0.11 -12.06 -9.31
N PHE A 9 -0.37 -11.28 -8.34
CA PHE A 9 -1.17 -10.08 -8.60
C PHE A 9 -0.38 -9.05 -9.43
N LEU A 10 0.84 -8.69 -9.02
CA LEU A 10 1.65 -7.69 -9.73
C LEU A 10 2.13 -8.19 -11.10
N LYS A 11 2.28 -9.51 -11.28
CA LYS A 11 2.55 -10.09 -12.60
C LYS A 11 1.37 -9.92 -13.55
N LYS A 12 0.15 -10.08 -13.05
CA LYS A 12 -1.09 -9.98 -13.85
C LYS A 12 -1.56 -8.54 -14.06
N TYR A 13 -1.41 -7.68 -13.05
CA TYR A 13 -1.81 -6.28 -13.04
C TYR A 13 -0.58 -5.41 -12.71
N PRO A 14 0.34 -5.20 -13.66
CA PRO A 14 1.65 -4.60 -13.38
C PRO A 14 1.63 -3.08 -13.20
N SER A 15 0.47 -2.43 -13.40
CA SER A 15 0.33 -0.99 -13.26
C SER A 15 -1.09 -0.60 -12.82
N PRO A 16 -1.29 0.60 -12.24
CA PRO A 16 -2.62 1.09 -11.87
C PRO A 16 -3.54 1.28 -13.08
N GLU A 17 -3.00 1.57 -14.27
CA GLU A 17 -3.78 1.66 -15.52
C GLU A 17 -4.41 0.32 -15.88
N ILE A 18 -3.68 -0.78 -15.73
CA ILE A 18 -4.22 -2.12 -15.98
C ILE A 18 -5.15 -2.54 -14.85
N ALA A 19 -4.81 -2.22 -13.60
CA ALA A 19 -5.61 -2.61 -12.44
C ALA A 19 -6.98 -1.91 -12.38
N ARG A 20 -7.08 -0.64 -12.80
CA ARG A 20 -8.36 0.09 -12.80
C ARG A 20 -9.37 -0.42 -13.84
N ASP A 21 -8.88 -1.03 -14.92
CA ASP A 21 -9.70 -1.51 -16.04
C ASP A 21 -10.00 -3.02 -15.93
N ALA A 22 -9.56 -3.67 -14.84
CA ALA A 22 -9.74 -5.10 -14.60
C ALA A 22 -11.18 -5.48 -14.18
N ASP A 23 -11.59 -6.72 -14.48
CA ASP A 23 -12.81 -7.31 -13.89
C ASP A 23 -12.56 -7.71 -12.43
N TRP A 24 -13.35 -7.13 -11.52
CA TRP A 24 -13.25 -7.44 -10.09
C TRP A 24 -13.52 -8.91 -9.79
N LYS A 25 -14.33 -9.62 -10.59
CA LYS A 25 -14.61 -11.06 -10.38
C LYS A 25 -13.35 -11.90 -10.61
N GLU A 26 -12.62 -11.61 -11.68
CA GLU A 26 -11.37 -12.30 -12.01
C GLU A 26 -10.27 -11.99 -10.97
N MET A 27 -10.14 -10.74 -10.57
CA MET A 27 -9.22 -10.34 -9.50
C MET A 27 -9.60 -10.99 -8.15
N SER A 28 -10.90 -11.08 -7.86
CA SER A 28 -11.43 -11.71 -6.64
C SER A 28 -11.05 -13.18 -6.53
N GLU A 29 -11.09 -13.95 -7.62
CA GLU A 29 -10.65 -15.35 -7.60
C GLU A 29 -9.17 -15.50 -7.25
N LEU A 30 -8.30 -14.61 -7.73
CA LEU A 30 -6.88 -14.58 -7.34
C LEU A 30 -6.69 -14.28 -5.84
N LEU A 31 -7.53 -13.39 -5.28
CA LEU A 31 -7.44 -12.97 -3.87
C LEU A 31 -8.13 -13.93 -2.89
N LYS A 32 -8.90 -14.90 -3.39
CA LYS A 32 -9.74 -15.81 -2.61
C LYS A 32 -9.04 -16.49 -1.42
N PRO A 33 -7.80 -17.01 -1.55
CA PRO A 33 -7.10 -17.66 -0.43
C PRO A 33 -6.77 -16.72 0.74
N LEU A 34 -6.86 -15.41 0.53
CA LEU A 34 -6.49 -14.40 1.51
C LEU A 34 -7.70 -13.87 2.33
N GLY A 35 -8.94 -14.28 2.03
CA GLY A 35 -10.17 -13.75 2.63
C GLY A 35 -10.61 -12.38 2.09
N LEU A 36 -11.77 -11.82 2.48
CA LEU A 36 -12.24 -10.48 2.07
C LEU A 36 -12.06 -10.15 0.57
N TYR A 37 -12.14 -11.16 -0.29
CA TYR A 37 -11.56 -11.12 -1.63
C TYR A 37 -12.34 -10.22 -2.58
N GLU A 38 -13.68 -10.26 -2.51
CA GLU A 38 -14.52 -9.37 -3.32
C GLU A 38 -14.35 -7.91 -2.90
N LEU A 39 -14.33 -7.65 -1.58
CA LEU A 39 -14.13 -6.31 -1.04
C LEU A 39 -12.79 -5.76 -1.53
N ARG A 40 -11.71 -6.53 -1.38
CA ARG A 40 -10.38 -6.09 -1.81
C ARG A 40 -10.26 -5.92 -3.32
N ALA A 41 -10.85 -6.80 -4.12
CA ALA A 41 -10.83 -6.64 -5.57
C ALA A 41 -11.48 -5.32 -6.01
N LYS A 42 -12.67 -5.03 -5.49
CA LYS A 42 -13.37 -3.76 -5.77
C LYS A 42 -12.58 -2.56 -5.24
N THR A 43 -12.01 -2.66 -4.04
CA THR A 43 -11.16 -1.61 -3.46
C THR A 43 -9.94 -1.33 -4.31
N ILE A 44 -9.23 -2.36 -4.79
CA ILE A 44 -8.00 -2.22 -5.60
C ILE A 44 -8.30 -1.52 -6.93
N ILE A 45 -9.38 -1.92 -7.61
CA ILE A 45 -9.81 -1.29 -8.87
C ILE A 45 -10.12 0.19 -8.64
N LYS A 46 -10.95 0.50 -7.63
CA LYS A 46 -11.31 1.88 -7.30
C LYS A 46 -10.11 2.72 -6.85
N PHE A 47 -9.25 2.17 -5.99
CA PHE A 47 -8.00 2.78 -5.56
C PHE A 47 -7.13 3.14 -6.76
N SER A 48 -6.93 2.21 -7.68
CA SER A 48 -6.09 2.42 -8.87
C SER A 48 -6.66 3.51 -9.79
N GLY A 49 -7.99 3.56 -9.93
CA GLY A 49 -8.66 4.64 -10.65
C GLY A 49 -8.47 6.01 -9.99
N GLU A 50 -8.67 6.11 -8.67
CA GLU A 50 -8.47 7.36 -7.93
C GLU A 50 -6.99 7.78 -7.90
N TYR A 51 -6.07 6.82 -7.80
CA TYR A 51 -4.62 7.07 -7.81
C TYR A 51 -4.18 7.83 -9.06
N LEU A 52 -4.76 7.49 -10.22
CA LEU A 52 -4.45 8.13 -11.51
C LEU A 52 -5.30 9.38 -11.80
N GLY A 53 -6.56 9.40 -11.34
CA GLY A 53 -7.54 10.41 -11.74
C GLY A 53 -7.78 11.54 -10.74
N LYS A 54 -7.46 11.35 -9.47
CA LYS A 54 -7.68 12.36 -8.41
C LYS A 54 -6.43 13.23 -8.24
N CYS A 55 -6.61 14.50 -7.93
CA CYS A 55 -5.54 15.31 -7.36
C CYS A 55 -5.44 14.98 -5.86
N TRP A 56 -4.38 14.29 -5.45
CA TRP A 56 -4.13 13.92 -4.07
C TRP A 56 -2.69 14.28 -3.69
N ARG A 57 -2.46 14.56 -2.40
CA ARG A 57 -1.12 14.83 -1.85
C ARG A 57 -0.62 13.66 -1.03
N TYR A 58 -1.51 13.05 -0.24
CA TYR A 58 -1.22 11.87 0.57
C TYR A 58 -2.20 10.74 0.22
N PRO A 59 -1.75 9.48 0.20
CA PRO A 59 -2.59 8.38 -0.28
C PRO A 59 -3.76 8.08 0.66
N ILE A 60 -3.79 8.57 1.90
CA ILE A 60 -4.99 8.49 2.78
C ILE A 60 -6.23 9.15 2.17
N GLU A 61 -6.04 10.04 1.20
CA GLU A 61 -7.12 10.68 0.45
C GLU A 61 -7.76 9.72 -0.58
N LEU A 62 -7.13 8.57 -0.85
CA LEU A 62 -7.54 7.59 -1.83
C LEU A 62 -8.33 6.46 -1.17
N HIS A 63 -9.37 5.99 -1.86
CA HIS A 63 -10.21 4.90 -1.38
C HIS A 63 -9.37 3.65 -1.06
N GLY A 64 -9.62 3.06 0.12
CA GLY A 64 -8.94 1.84 0.56
C GLY A 64 -7.64 2.06 1.33
N ILE A 65 -7.13 3.28 1.39
CA ILE A 65 -5.91 3.60 2.15
C ILE A 65 -6.29 4.28 3.47
N GLY A 66 -5.98 3.60 4.58
CA GLY A 66 -6.07 4.16 5.92
C GLY A 66 -4.72 4.61 6.48
N LYS A 67 -4.68 4.88 7.79
CA LYS A 67 -3.46 5.32 8.50
C LYS A 67 -2.25 4.43 8.24
N TYR A 68 -2.41 3.11 8.30
CA TYR A 68 -1.31 2.16 8.04
C TYR A 68 -0.67 2.37 6.66
N GLY A 69 -1.49 2.43 5.60
CA GLY A 69 -0.97 2.62 4.24
C GLY A 69 -0.35 4.01 4.04
N ASN A 70 -0.93 5.03 4.66
CA ASN A 70 -0.41 6.39 4.61
C ASN A 70 0.92 6.56 5.35
N ASP A 71 1.04 6.01 6.56
CA ASP A 71 2.28 6.01 7.32
C ASP A 71 3.37 5.25 6.56
N SER A 72 3.02 4.14 5.90
CA SER A 72 3.94 3.38 5.04
C SER A 72 4.45 4.26 3.89
N TYR A 73 3.57 4.95 3.18
CA TYR A 73 3.96 5.88 2.13
C TYR A 73 4.87 7.00 2.63
N ARG A 74 4.51 7.62 3.77
CA ARG A 74 5.28 8.73 4.37
C ARG A 74 6.66 8.31 4.88
N ILE A 75 6.85 7.04 5.19
CA ILE A 75 8.15 6.48 5.62
C ILE A 75 8.99 6.07 4.41
N PHE A 76 8.40 5.36 3.45
CA PHE A 76 9.16 4.64 2.41
C PHE A 76 9.20 5.35 1.05
N CYS A 77 8.17 6.13 0.71
CA CYS A 77 8.04 6.77 -0.60
C CYS A 77 8.42 8.25 -0.58
N VAL A 78 8.30 8.90 0.57
CA VAL A 78 8.75 10.28 0.81
C VAL A 78 9.58 10.35 2.10
N ASN A 79 10.44 11.35 2.23
CA ASN A 79 11.35 11.47 3.38
C ASN A 79 10.68 12.13 4.60
N GLU A 80 9.47 11.70 4.95
CA GLU A 80 8.69 12.25 6.08
C GLU A 80 8.71 11.32 7.30
N TRP A 81 9.55 10.28 7.32
CA TRP A 81 9.56 9.25 8.37
C TRP A 81 9.73 9.82 9.79
N LYS A 82 10.41 10.97 9.96
CA LYS A 82 10.57 11.65 11.27
C LYS A 82 9.25 12.21 11.83
N GLU A 83 8.28 12.50 10.96
CA GLU A 83 6.97 13.08 11.29
C GLU A 83 5.87 12.03 11.46
N VAL A 84 6.21 10.75 11.32
CA VAL A 84 5.25 9.64 11.36
C VAL A 84 5.26 9.00 12.75
N GLN A 85 4.07 8.67 13.25
CA GLN A 85 3.85 7.88 14.46
C GLN A 85 3.02 6.64 14.09
N PRO A 86 3.68 5.52 13.70
CA PRO A 86 2.97 4.32 13.26
C PRO A 86 2.30 3.60 14.43
N GLN A 87 1.16 2.97 14.16
CA GLN A 87 0.43 2.13 15.10
C GLN A 87 0.51 0.63 14.75
N ASP A 88 0.92 0.32 13.52
CA ASP A 88 1.13 -1.07 13.09
C ASP A 88 2.40 -1.64 13.70
N HIS A 89 2.31 -2.88 14.21
CA HIS A 89 3.41 -3.51 14.91
C HIS A 89 4.69 -3.62 14.07
N LYS A 90 4.60 -4.02 12.79
CA LYS A 90 5.79 -4.18 11.93
C LYS A 90 6.35 -2.84 11.50
N LEU A 91 5.48 -1.88 11.20
CA LEU A 91 5.90 -0.53 10.85
C LEU A 91 6.60 0.17 12.02
N SER A 92 6.09 -0.01 13.25
CA SER A 92 6.74 0.51 14.47
C SER A 92 8.11 -0.13 14.71
N VAL A 93 8.28 -1.43 14.47
CA VAL A 93 9.60 -2.09 14.57
C VAL A 93 10.60 -1.46 13.60
N TYR A 94 10.22 -1.26 12.33
CA TYR A 94 11.09 -0.62 11.35
C TYR A 94 11.40 0.84 11.72
N HIS A 95 10.39 1.59 12.15
CA HIS A 95 10.53 3.01 12.51
C HIS A 95 11.45 3.20 13.72
N THR A 96 11.32 2.39 14.78
CA THR A 96 12.24 2.39 15.93
C THR A 96 13.67 2.11 15.50
N TRP A 97 13.88 1.06 14.69
CA TRP A 97 15.21 0.74 14.16
C TRP A 97 15.80 1.90 13.34
N LEU A 98 14.98 2.56 12.53
CA LEU A 98 15.40 3.69 11.70
C LEU A 98 15.89 4.85 12.57
N TRP A 99 15.15 5.18 13.65
CA TRP A 99 15.58 6.17 14.63
C TRP A 99 16.92 5.80 15.27
N GLU A 100 17.07 4.57 15.76
CA GLU A 100 18.31 4.10 16.41
C GLU A 100 19.53 4.17 15.48
N ASN A 101 19.32 4.00 14.16
CA ASN A 101 20.40 3.88 13.18
C ASN A 101 20.63 5.14 12.32
N ARG A 102 19.80 6.18 12.46
CA ARG A 102 19.80 7.35 11.57
C ARG A 102 21.18 8.01 11.40
N GLN A 103 21.96 8.12 12.46
CA GLN A 103 23.30 8.72 12.43
C GLN A 103 24.29 7.82 11.71
N ARG A 104 24.30 6.52 12.04
CA ARG A 104 25.17 5.51 11.40
C ARG A 104 24.89 5.40 9.90
N LEU A 105 23.62 5.53 9.50
CA LEU A 105 23.16 5.48 8.12
C LEU A 105 23.24 6.83 7.40
N LYS A 106 23.62 7.91 8.08
CA LYS A 106 23.70 9.28 7.54
C LYS A 106 22.37 9.76 6.94
N LEU A 107 21.27 9.51 7.65
CA LEU A 107 19.90 9.91 7.28
C LEU A 107 19.46 11.20 7.99
N GLU A 108 20.42 12.06 8.36
CA GLU A 108 20.15 13.37 8.97
C GLU A 108 19.50 14.33 7.99
#